data_AF-D9QUX7-F1
#
_entry.id   AF-D9QUX7-F1
#
_cell.length_a   1.000
_cell.length_b   1.000
_cell.length_c   1.000
_cell.angle_alpha   90.00
_cell.angle_beta   90.00
_cell.angle_gamma   90.00
#
_symmetry.space_group_name_H-M   'P 1'
#
loop_
_entity.id
_entity.type
_entity.pdbx_description
1 polymer ?
#
loop_
_entity_poly.entity_id
_entity_poly.type
_entity_poly.pdbx_seq_one_letter_code
_entity_poly.pdbx_strand_id
1 'polypeptide(L)'
;MKLGISMPSSSQENIPIRHIEAGKNVPMYITNKQCKTAGKFKGPMVVSMRPIPSDLITDTIQITAKYKTVHGTPVQVGSPEKLGIENINTPDFGDSVKIKADEIPVFWACGVTPQAVAMKVKLSIMITHSPGHMFITDLENKELKNY
;
A
#
# COMPACT_ATOMS: atom_id res chain seq x y z
N MET A 1 -3.20 -8.65 -12.16
CA MET A 1 -2.72 -7.70 -11.14
C MET A 1 -3.83 -6.68 -10.93
N LYS A 2 -4.57 -6.74 -9.83
CA LYS A 2 -5.64 -5.77 -9.55
C LYS A 2 -4.99 -4.47 -9.04
N LEU A 3 -5.26 -3.34 -9.69
CA LEU A 3 -4.83 -2.01 -9.24
C LEU A 3 -5.69 -1.63 -8.03
N GLY A 4 -5.06 -1.40 -6.89
CA GLY A 4 -5.73 -1.32 -5.58
C GLY A 4 -6.62 -0.08 -5.40
N ILE A 5 -7.75 -0.31 -4.73
CA ILE A 5 -8.72 0.68 -4.28
C ILE A 5 -8.29 1.19 -2.89
N SER A 6 -8.68 2.41 -2.54
CA SER A 6 -8.46 3.01 -1.22
C SER A 6 -8.82 2.04 -0.10
N MET A 7 -7.99 1.97 0.96
CA MET A 7 -8.47 1.49 2.26
C MET A 7 -9.83 2.12 2.52
N PRO A 8 -10.88 1.36 2.84
CA PRO A 8 -12.14 1.98 3.24
C PRO A 8 -11.79 2.97 4.34
N SER A 9 -12.21 4.23 4.19
CA SER A 9 -12.21 5.16 5.31
C SER A 9 -12.88 4.42 6.46
N SER A 10 -12.15 4.20 7.54
CA SER A 10 -12.57 3.47 8.73
C SER A 10 -13.62 4.26 9.50
N SER A 11 -14.65 4.78 8.82
CA SER A 11 -15.77 5.50 9.43
C SER A 11 -16.54 4.66 10.45
N GLN A 12 -16.24 3.36 10.57
CA GLN A 12 -16.76 2.50 11.62
C GLN A 12 -15.79 2.30 12.82
N GLU A 13 -14.48 2.56 12.71
CA GLU A 13 -13.49 2.24 13.77
C GLU A 13 -12.36 3.29 13.98
N ASN A 14 -12.42 4.47 13.37
CA ASN A 14 -11.51 5.62 13.65
C ASN A 14 -10.00 5.32 13.58
N ILE A 15 -9.55 4.36 12.77
CA ILE A 15 -8.12 4.15 12.54
C ILE A 15 -7.54 5.38 11.82
N PRO A 16 -6.60 6.11 12.42
CA PRO A 16 -6.04 7.34 11.84
C PRO A 16 -5.24 7.04 10.58
N ILE A 17 -5.34 7.93 9.59
CA ILE A 17 -4.61 7.79 8.32
C ILE A 17 -3.68 9.00 8.18
N ARG A 18 -2.46 8.84 8.70
CA ARG A 18 -1.46 9.91 8.86
C ARG A 18 -1.19 10.73 7.59
N HIS A 19 -1.10 10.10 6.42
CA HIS A 19 -0.81 10.83 5.18
C HIS A 19 -1.98 11.72 4.75
N ILE A 20 -3.23 11.29 5.01
CA ILE A 20 -4.42 12.12 4.77
C ILE A 20 -4.43 13.31 5.72
N GLU A 21 -4.22 13.08 7.03
CA GLU A 21 -4.12 14.14 8.04
C GLU A 21 -3.05 15.19 7.70
N ALA A 22 -1.96 14.73 7.08
CA ALA A 22 -0.83 15.57 6.69
C ALA A 22 -0.95 16.19 5.29
N GLY A 23 -2.03 15.93 4.54
CA GLY A 23 -2.18 16.39 3.16
C GLY A 23 -1.09 15.86 2.21
N LYS A 24 -0.61 14.64 2.45
CA LYS A 24 0.54 14.01 1.79
C LYS A 24 0.14 12.77 1.03
N ASN A 25 0.90 12.43 0.00
CA ASN A 25 0.78 11.13 -0.64
C ASN A 25 1.31 10.03 0.27
N VAL A 26 0.66 8.86 0.25
CA VAL A 26 1.07 7.71 1.06
C VAL A 26 2.52 7.32 0.72
N PRO A 27 3.40 7.11 1.72
CA PRO A 27 4.76 6.65 1.47
C PRO A 27 4.75 5.21 0.97
N MET A 28 5.52 4.95 -0.08
CA MET A 28 5.63 3.64 -0.71
C MET A 28 7.10 3.24 -0.89
N TYR A 29 7.37 1.94 -0.77
CA TYR A 29 8.72 1.38 -0.75
C TYR A 29 8.83 0.15 -1.65
N ILE A 30 9.89 0.09 -2.43
CA ILE A 30 10.32 -1.08 -3.19
C ILE A 30 10.93 -2.07 -2.19
N THR A 31 10.39 -3.28 -2.13
CA THR A 31 10.85 -4.28 -1.16
C THR A 31 11.88 -5.24 -1.79
N ASN A 32 12.55 -6.01 -0.94
CA ASN A 32 13.36 -7.15 -1.35
C ASN A 32 12.52 -8.40 -1.75
N LYS A 33 11.20 -8.39 -1.52
CA LYS A 33 10.31 -9.52 -1.84
C LYS A 33 9.92 -9.51 -3.33
N GLN A 34 10.28 -10.56 -4.05
CA GLN A 34 9.94 -10.69 -5.48
C GLN A 34 8.48 -11.11 -5.69
N CYS A 35 7.82 -10.52 -6.67
CA CYS A 35 6.55 -11.01 -7.17
C CYS A 35 6.72 -12.33 -7.93
N LYS A 36 5.66 -13.12 -8.02
CA LYS A 36 5.62 -14.27 -8.92
C LYS A 36 5.78 -13.80 -10.37
N THR A 37 6.77 -14.36 -11.06
CA THR A 37 7.05 -14.03 -12.47
C THR A 37 5.90 -14.42 -13.39
N ALA A 38 5.61 -13.57 -14.37
CA ALA A 38 4.67 -13.85 -15.46
C ALA A 38 5.29 -13.41 -16.80
N GLY A 39 5.81 -14.36 -17.57
CA GLY A 39 6.53 -14.06 -18.82
C GLY A 39 7.71 -13.11 -18.56
N LYS A 40 7.78 -12.00 -19.31
CA LYS A 40 8.82 -10.97 -19.12
C LYS A 40 8.64 -10.11 -17.86
N PHE A 41 7.48 -10.16 -17.20
CA PHE A 41 7.20 -9.39 -15.99
C PHE A 41 7.82 -10.08 -14.77
N LYS A 42 8.90 -9.49 -14.27
CA LYS A 42 9.61 -9.90 -13.06
C LYS A 42 10.06 -8.66 -12.29
N GLY A 43 9.91 -8.68 -10.98
CA GLY A 43 10.41 -7.60 -10.13
C GLY A 43 9.89 -7.64 -8.70
N PRO A 44 10.39 -6.71 -7.88
CA PRO A 44 10.02 -6.60 -6.47
C PRO A 44 8.58 -6.11 -6.30
N MET A 45 7.96 -6.55 -5.21
CA MET A 45 6.72 -5.97 -4.71
C MET A 45 6.99 -4.57 -4.16
N VAL A 46 6.07 -3.63 -4.43
CA VAL A 46 6.03 -2.34 -3.76
C VAL A 46 4.97 -2.37 -2.67
N VAL A 47 5.29 -1.82 -1.51
CA VAL A 47 4.36 -1.68 -0.39
C VAL A 47 4.05 -0.22 -0.12
N SER A 48 2.85 0.06 0.39
CA SER A 48 2.50 1.34 1.00
C SER A 48 2.56 1.20 2.52
N MET A 49 3.02 2.23 3.22
CA MET A 49 3.14 2.22 4.68
C MET A 49 2.16 3.20 5.32
N ARG A 50 1.53 2.78 6.41
CA ARG A 50 0.76 3.67 7.30
C ARG A 50 1.22 3.41 8.73
N PRO A 51 1.55 4.45 9.52
CA PRO A 51 1.75 4.28 10.95
C PRO A 51 0.39 4.11 11.63
N ILE A 52 0.27 3.09 12.47
CA ILE A 52 -0.97 2.71 13.15
C ILE A 52 -0.68 2.66 14.66
N PRO A 53 -1.53 3.28 15.52
CA PRO A 53 -1.41 3.15 16.97
C PRO A 53 -1.34 1.68 17.40
N SER A 54 -0.44 1.35 18.33
CA SER A 54 -0.13 -0.03 18.69
C SER A 54 -1.34 -0.82 19.19
N ASP A 55 -2.27 -0.15 19.85
CA ASP A 55 -3.53 -0.69 20.38
C ASP A 55 -4.57 -0.99 19.28
N LEU A 56 -4.47 -0.33 18.12
CA LEU A 56 -5.37 -0.52 16.97
C LEU A 56 -4.85 -1.51 15.92
N ILE A 57 -3.69 -2.14 16.15
CA ILE A 57 -3.08 -3.04 15.16
C ILE A 57 -3.95 -4.25 14.86
N THR A 58 -4.49 -4.89 15.89
CA THR A 58 -5.34 -6.09 15.75
C THR A 58 -6.58 -5.75 14.94
N ASP A 59 -7.27 -4.66 15.28
CA ASP A 59 -8.48 -4.22 14.60
C ASP A 59 -8.18 -3.85 13.15
N THR A 60 -7.08 -3.12 12.92
CA THR A 60 -6.61 -2.78 11.57
C THR A 60 -6.40 -4.02 10.71
N ILE A 61 -5.77 -5.08 11.25
CA ILE A 61 -5.59 -6.35 10.53
C ILE A 61 -6.94 -7.00 10.25
N GLN A 62 -7.82 -7.09 11.24
CA GLN A 62 -9.12 -7.75 11.11
C GLN A 62 -10.04 -7.05 10.10
N ILE A 63 -10.05 -5.71 10.10
CA ILE A 63 -10.81 -4.93 9.12
C ILE A 63 -10.26 -5.17 7.72
N THR A 64 -8.95 -4.99 7.54
CA THR A 64 -8.34 -5.02 6.20
C THR A 64 -8.35 -6.42 5.59
N ALA A 65 -8.27 -7.47 6.42
CA ALA A 65 -8.40 -8.87 5.99
C ALA A 65 -9.76 -9.20 5.35
N LYS A 66 -10.83 -8.46 5.67
CA LYS A 66 -12.18 -8.64 5.08
C LYS A 66 -12.23 -8.23 3.61
N TYR A 67 -11.24 -7.48 3.12
CA TYR A 67 -11.23 -6.94 1.76
C TYR A 67 -10.11 -7.57 0.92
N LYS A 68 -10.21 -8.88 0.70
CA LYS A 68 -9.16 -9.72 0.07
C LYS A 68 -8.75 -9.26 -1.33
N THR A 69 -9.65 -8.64 -2.09
CA THR A 69 -9.40 -8.24 -3.48
C THR A 69 -8.89 -6.81 -3.66
N VAL A 70 -8.66 -6.09 -2.56
CA VAL A 70 -8.03 -4.75 -2.55
C VAL A 70 -6.70 -4.79 -1.80
N HIS A 71 -6.55 -4.09 -0.68
CA HIS A 71 -5.34 -4.15 0.14
C HIS A 71 -5.15 -5.48 0.87
N GLY A 72 -6.24 -6.11 1.30
CA GLY A 72 -6.21 -7.33 2.10
C GLY A 72 -5.43 -7.17 3.42
N THR A 73 -5.00 -8.31 3.98
CA THR A 73 -4.14 -8.35 5.17
C THR A 73 -2.80 -7.66 4.92
N PRO A 74 -2.21 -6.96 5.91
CA PRO A 74 -0.87 -6.42 5.79
C PRO A 74 0.16 -7.47 5.37
N VAL A 75 1.14 -7.06 4.57
CA VAL A 75 2.31 -7.87 4.20
C VAL A 75 3.29 -7.96 5.36
N GLN A 76 3.38 -6.91 6.18
CA GLN A 76 4.32 -6.77 7.28
C GLN A 76 3.78 -5.77 8.31
N VAL A 77 3.99 -6.06 9.59
CA VAL A 77 3.71 -5.17 10.73
C VAL A 77 5.03 -4.96 11.46
N GLY A 78 5.45 -3.70 11.63
CA GLY A 78 6.77 -3.36 12.17
C GLY A 78 7.91 -3.85 11.28
N SER A 79 9.14 -3.84 11.80
CA SER A 79 10.34 -4.41 11.16
C SER A 79 10.51 -4.10 9.65
N PRO A 80 10.63 -2.81 9.25
CA PRO A 80 10.87 -2.41 7.85
C PRO A 80 12.07 -3.14 7.21
N GLU A 81 13.09 -3.46 7.99
CA GLU A 81 14.29 -4.17 7.56
C GLU A 81 13.98 -5.56 6.96
N LYS A 82 12.91 -6.23 7.40
CA LYS A 82 12.47 -7.52 6.83
C LYS A 82 11.95 -7.39 5.40
N LEU A 83 11.57 -6.18 4.99
CA LEU A 83 11.21 -5.84 3.62
C LEU A 83 12.38 -5.25 2.83
N GLY A 84 13.57 -5.12 3.43
CA GLY A 84 14.72 -4.45 2.83
C GLY A 84 14.61 -2.93 2.83
N ILE A 85 13.76 -2.35 3.68
CA ILE A 85 13.62 -0.90 3.82
C ILE A 85 14.63 -0.43 4.86
N GLU A 86 15.76 0.12 4.41
CA GLU A 86 16.85 0.57 5.29
C GLU A 86 16.51 1.87 6.02
N ASN A 87 15.85 2.80 5.34
CA ASN A 87 15.42 4.08 5.92
C ASN A 87 13.94 4.34 5.60
N ILE A 88 13.11 4.19 6.63
CA ILE A 88 11.66 4.40 6.54
C ILE A 88 11.25 5.87 6.36
N ASN A 89 12.18 6.82 6.45
CA ASN A 89 11.88 8.23 6.24
C ASN A 89 12.15 8.69 4.80
N THR A 90 12.67 7.81 3.94
CA THR A 90 12.99 8.08 2.53
C THR A 90 12.21 7.12 1.64
N PRO A 91 10.92 7.39 1.35
CA PRO A 91 10.12 6.53 0.49
C PRO A 91 10.60 6.61 -0.97
N ASP A 92 10.49 5.49 -1.68
CA ASP A 92 10.76 5.43 -3.13
C ASP A 92 9.69 6.19 -3.94
N PHE A 93 8.46 6.24 -3.41
CA PHE A 93 7.36 7.01 -4.00
C PHE A 93 6.49 7.65 -2.91
N GLY A 94 5.86 8.77 -3.24
CA GLY A 94 5.02 9.52 -2.30
C GLY A 94 5.84 10.31 -1.29
N ASP A 95 5.23 10.66 -0.16
CA ASP A 95 5.81 11.59 0.80
C ASP A 95 6.08 10.91 2.15
N SER A 96 7.22 11.25 2.77
CA SER A 96 7.53 10.79 4.12
C SER A 96 6.55 11.36 5.14
N VAL A 97 6.15 10.53 6.11
CA VAL A 97 5.22 10.89 7.19
C VAL A 97 5.84 10.61 8.56
N LYS A 98 5.45 11.40 9.56
CA LYS A 98 5.89 11.19 10.93
C LYS A 98 5.25 9.92 11.50
N ILE A 99 6.07 9.07 12.09
CA ILE A 99 5.68 7.92 12.91
C ILE A 99 5.87 8.34 14.37
N LYS A 100 4.79 8.32 15.17
CA LYS A 100 4.85 8.64 16.60
C LYS A 100 5.38 7.45 17.40
N ALA A 101 5.77 7.71 18.66
CA ALA A 101 6.38 6.70 19.52
C ALA A 101 5.46 5.51 19.83
N ASP A 102 4.15 5.74 19.85
CA ASP A 102 3.08 4.76 20.07
C ASP A 102 2.55 4.13 18.77
N GLU A 103 3.14 4.45 17.62
CA GLU A 103 2.72 3.95 16.32
C GLU A 103 3.69 2.90 15.76
N ILE A 104 3.12 1.87 15.15
CA ILE A 104 3.86 0.82 14.45
C ILE A 104 3.66 1.02 12.94
N PRO A 105 4.72 1.01 12.11
CA PRO A 105 4.58 1.07 10.67
C PRO A 105 3.98 -0.25 10.16
N VAL A 106 2.88 -0.16 9.43
CA VAL A 106 2.20 -1.30 8.82
C VAL A 106 2.22 -1.17 7.31
N PHE A 107 2.52 -2.27 6.62
CA PHE A 107 2.80 -2.30 5.19
C PHE A 107 1.80 -3.16 4.43
N TRP A 108 1.21 -2.61 3.36
CA TRP A 108 0.31 -3.33 2.45
C TRP A 108 0.87 -3.36 1.04
N ALA A 109 0.60 -4.43 0.29
CA ALA A 109 0.92 -4.47 -1.13
C ALA A 109 0.25 -3.30 -1.86
N CYS A 110 1.03 -2.61 -2.71
CA CYS A 110 0.60 -1.39 -3.37
C CYS A 110 0.36 -1.60 -4.87
N GLY A 111 -0.68 -0.94 -5.37
CA GLY A 111 -1.05 -0.90 -6.79
C GLY A 111 -0.01 -0.26 -7.71
N VAL A 112 1.06 0.35 -7.19
CA VAL A 112 2.18 0.87 -8.01
C VAL A 112 3.24 -0.20 -8.33
N THR A 113 3.13 -1.41 -7.76
CA THR A 113 4.00 -2.54 -8.13
C THR A 113 4.08 -2.81 -9.65
N PRO A 114 3.00 -2.72 -10.46
CA PRO A 114 3.10 -2.91 -11.91
C PRO A 114 3.92 -1.80 -12.57
N GLN A 115 3.89 -0.57 -12.05
CA GLN A 115 4.68 0.54 -12.56
C GLN A 115 6.17 0.28 -12.31
N ALA A 116 6.53 -0.14 -11.10
CA ALA A 116 7.91 -0.51 -10.75
C ALA A 116 8.44 -1.68 -11.60
N VAL A 117 7.60 -2.69 -11.87
CA VAL A 117 7.97 -3.81 -12.75
C VAL A 117 8.08 -3.33 -14.21
N ALA A 118 7.15 -2.51 -14.69
CA ALA A 118 7.15 -2.05 -16.07
C ALA A 118 8.37 -1.18 -16.42
N MET A 119 8.83 -0.34 -15.48
CA MET A 119 10.06 0.43 -15.62
C MET A 119 11.29 -0.48 -15.84
N LYS A 120 11.32 -1.68 -15.26
CA LYS A 120 12.41 -2.66 -15.46
C LYS A 120 12.28 -3.42 -16.78
N VAL A 121 11.05 -3.73 -17.19
CA VAL A 121 10.77 -4.56 -18.38
C VAL A 121 10.95 -3.78 -19.69
N LYS A 122 11.05 -2.44 -19.63
CA LYS A 122 11.23 -1.54 -20.80
C LYS A 122 10.22 -1.85 -21.90
N LEU A 123 8.93 -1.77 -21.56
CA LEU A 123 7.85 -1.92 -22.53
C LEU A 123 7.96 -0.84 -23.62
N SER A 124 7.60 -1.19 -24.85
CA SER A 124 7.53 -0.23 -25.96
C SER A 124 6.50 0.87 -25.72
N ILE A 125 5.43 0.55 -24.99
CA ILE A 125 4.39 1.51 -24.56
C ILE A 125 3.74 1.03 -23.26
N MET A 126 3.43 1.97 -22.36
CA MET A 126 2.63 1.74 -21.16
C MET A 126 1.84 3.02 -20.84
N ILE A 127 0.54 2.90 -20.59
CA ILE A 127 -0.31 4.00 -20.14
C ILE A 127 -0.78 3.69 -18.73
N THR A 128 -0.62 4.63 -17.81
CA THR A 128 -1.01 4.49 -16.40
C THR A 128 -1.59 5.78 -15.87
N HIS A 129 -2.22 5.72 -14.69
CA HIS A 129 -2.54 6.91 -13.93
C HIS A 129 -1.27 7.51 -13.30
N SER A 130 -1.32 8.81 -12.99
CA SER A 130 -0.35 9.46 -12.12
C SER A 130 -0.69 9.18 -10.65
N PRO A 131 0.30 9.04 -9.74
CA PRO A 131 0.03 8.88 -8.31
C PRO A 131 -0.93 9.97 -7.78
N GLY A 132 -1.96 9.58 -7.02
CA GLY A 132 -2.99 10.49 -6.51
C GLY A 132 -4.12 10.83 -7.50
N HIS A 133 -4.00 10.45 -8.78
CA HIS A 133 -5.00 10.71 -9.82
C HIS A 133 -5.66 9.40 -10.29
N MET A 134 -6.37 8.72 -9.40
CA MET A 134 -7.01 7.43 -9.70
C MET A 134 -8.28 7.59 -10.55
N PHE A 135 -8.70 6.50 -11.19
CA PHE A 135 -10.01 6.39 -11.85
C PHE A 135 -11.11 6.17 -10.81
N ILE A 136 -12.03 7.12 -10.68
CA ILE A 136 -13.19 7.02 -9.79
C ILE A 136 -14.26 6.19 -10.50
N THR A 137 -14.78 5.17 -9.82
CA THR A 137 -15.84 4.29 -10.33
C THR A 137 -17.13 4.50 -9.55
N ASP A 138 -18.24 3.98 -10.07
CA ASP A 138 -19.53 3.95 -9.37
C ASP A 138 -19.63 2.77 -8.37
N LEU A 139 -18.57 1.96 -8.23
CA LEU A 139 -18.56 0.82 -7.31
C LEU A 139 -18.31 1.29 -5.88
N GLU A 140 -19.20 0.95 -4.97
CA GLU A 140 -19.02 1.23 -3.55
C GLU A 140 -18.03 0.24 -2.91
N ASN A 141 -17.28 0.72 -1.90
CA ASN A 141 -16.32 -0.12 -1.17
C ASN A 141 -16.95 -1.38 -0.54
N LYS A 142 -18.24 -1.33 -0.16
CA LYS A 142 -18.96 -2.47 0.42
C LYS A 142 -19.13 -3.63 -0.57
N GLU A 143 -19.21 -3.32 -1.86
CA GLU A 143 -19.41 -4.30 -2.94
C GLU A 143 -18.11 -5.08 -3.20
N LEU A 144 -16.96 -4.50 -2.86
CA LEU A 144 -15.63 -5.11 -3.02
C LEU A 144 -15.34 -6.23 -2.01
N LYS A 145 -16.14 -6.37 -0.94
CA LYS A 145 -15.99 -7.47 0.03
C LYS A 145 -16.27 -8.84 -0.57
N ASN A 146 -17.13 -8.89 -1.58
CA ASN A 146 -17.72 -10.11 -2.12
C ASN A 146 -17.10 -10.57 -3.45
N TYR A 147 -16.10 -9.85 -3.95
CA TYR A 147 -15.27 -10.23 -5.10
C TYR A 147 -13.98 -10.91 -4.65
#